data_AF-A0A1H3Z7R3-F1
#
_entry.id   AF-A0A1H3Z7R3-F1
#
_cell.length_a   1.000
_cell.length_b   1.000
_cell.length_c   1.000
_cell.angle_alpha   90.00
_cell.angle_beta   90.00
_cell.angle_gamma   90.00
#
_symmetry.space_group_name_H-M   'P 1'
#
loop_
_entity.id
_entity.type
_entity.pdbx_description
1 polymer ?
#
loop_
_entity_poly.entity_id
_entity_poly.type
_entity_poly.pdbx_seq_one_letter_code
_entity_poly.pdbx_strand_id
1 'polypeptide(L)' 'MRKLVFFLFLCLMVYLTVKRPANHHVSFNTLLNYNIEALAAGEGTNMYKCLGSGSVDCPIAHAKVKYVFGGYSLEE' A
#
# COMPACT_ATOMS: atom_id res chain seq x y z
N MET A 1 -44.75 16.73 -25.46
CA MET A 1 -44.12 15.40 -25.28
C MET A 1 -42.60 15.42 -25.43
N ARG A 2 -42.02 15.90 -26.56
CA ARG A 2 -40.56 15.86 -26.81
C ARG A 2 -39.68 16.53 -25.73
N LYS A 3 -40.09 17.70 -25.22
CA LYS A 3 -39.35 18.43 -24.16
C LYS A 3 -39.39 17.70 -22.81
N LEU A 4 -40.49 17.01 -22.52
CA LEU A 4 -40.70 16.30 -21.25
C LEU A 4 -39.90 14.99 -21.21
N VAL A 5 -39.80 14.30 -22.34
CA VAL A 5 -38.93 13.13 -22.53
C VAL A 5 -37.46 13.51 -22.34
N PHE A 6 -37.03 14.66 -22.87
CA PHE A 6 -35.67 15.15 -22.70
C PHE A 6 -35.34 15.45 -21.22
N PHE A 7 -36.26 16.09 -20.49
CA PHE A 7 -36.10 16.34 -19.05
C PHE A 7 -35.98 15.04 -18.24
N LEU A 8 -36.83 14.04 -18.52
CA LEU A 8 -36.76 12.74 -17.84
C LEU A 8 -35.43 12.03 -18.10
N PHE A 9 -34.93 12.07 -19.33
CA PHE A 9 -33.62 11.51 -19.69
C PHE A 9 -32.49 12.19 -18.92
N LEU A 10 -32.53 13.52 -18.80
CA LEU A 10 -31.53 14.30 -18.05
C LEU A 10 -31.51 13.91 -16.56
N CYS A 11 -32.67 13.80 -15.94
CA CYS A 11 -32.80 13.36 -14.55
C CYS A 11 -32.24 11.94 -14.34
N LEU A 12 -32.49 11.04 -15.28
CA LEU A 12 -32.02 9.65 -15.22
C LEU A 12 -30.48 9.59 -15.31
N MET A 13 -29.88 10.38 -16.19
CA MET A 13 -28.42 10.46 -16.33
C MET A 13 -27.75 11.01 -15.07
N VAL A 14 -28.32 12.06 -14.45
CA VAL A 14 -27.80 12.61 -13.19
C VAL A 14 -27.90 11.56 -12.06
N TYR A 15 -29.04 10.88 -11.94
CA TYR A 15 -29.23 9.81 -10.95
C TYR A 15 -28.17 8.70 -11.09
N LEU A 16 -27.91 8.25 -12.32
CA LEU A 16 -26.90 7.22 -12.61
C LEU A 16 -25.48 7.69 -12.28
N THR A 17 -25.15 8.97 -12.48
CA THR A 17 -23.82 9.50 -12.13
C THR A 17 -23.57 9.61 -10.64
N VAL A 18 -24.60 9.96 -9.85
CA VAL A 18 -24.48 10.09 -8.37
C VAL A 18 -24.33 8.71 -7.70
N LYS A 19 -24.94 7.67 -8.29
CA LYS A 19 -24.90 6.30 -7.74
C LYS A 19 -23.61 5.52 -8.07
N ARG A 20 -22.65 6.08 -8.81
CA ARG A 20 -21.38 5.39 -9.02
C ARG A 20 -20.60 5.35 -7.70
N PRO A 21 -20.36 4.16 -7.11
CA PRO A 21 -19.51 4.08 -5.95
C PRO A 21 -18.11 4.54 -6.35
N ALA A 22 -17.62 5.59 -5.69
CA ALA A 22 -16.25 6.06 -5.88
C ALA A 22 -15.30 5.02 -5.27
N ASN A 23 -14.95 3.98 -6.03
CA ASN A 23 -13.90 3.00 -5.68
C ASN A 23 -12.48 3.61 -5.61
N HIS A 24 -12.38 4.93 -5.78
CA HIS A 24 -11.13 5.67 -5.84
C HIS A 24 -10.40 5.75 -4.49
N HIS A 25 -11.13 5.56 -3.38
CA HIS A 25 -10.58 5.69 -2.03
C HIS A 25 -9.66 4.54 -1.64
N VAL A 26 -9.95 3.31 -2.10
CA VAL A 26 -9.18 2.13 -1.68
C VAL A 26 -7.81 2.11 -2.36
N SER A 27 -7.77 2.31 -3.69
CA SER A 27 -6.53 2.30 -4.47
C SER A 27 -5.56 3.41 -4.06
N PHE A 28 -6.06 4.63 -3.83
CA PHE A 28 -5.23 5.76 -3.42
C PHE A 28 -4.59 5.54 -2.04
N ASN A 29 -5.36 5.01 -1.09
CA ASN A 29 -4.87 4.71 0.25
C ASN A 29 -3.81 3.59 0.24
N THR A 30 -3.98 2.57 -0.61
CA THR A 30 -2.99 1.49 -0.75
C THR A 30 -1.65 2.01 -1.28
N LEU A 31 -1.65 2.82 -2.34
CA LEU A 31 -0.43 3.40 -2.91
C LEU A 31 0.27 4.34 -1.92
N LEU A 32 -0.51 5.13 -1.18
CA LEU A 32 0.01 6.04 -0.16
C LEU A 32 0.67 5.27 0.99
N ASN A 33 0.06 4.19 1.47
CA ASN A 33 0.63 3.34 2.52
C ASN A 33 1.94 2.69 2.09
N TYR A 34 2.06 2.19 0.85
CA TYR A 34 3.33 1.63 0.36
C TYR A 34 4.46 2.66 0.33
N ASN A 35 4.16 3.92 0.03
CA ASN A 35 5.17 4.98 0.07
C ASN A 35 5.59 5.33 1.50
N ILE A 36 4.65 5.30 2.45
CA ILE A 36 4.95 5.51 3.88
C ILE A 36 5.85 4.38 4.40
N GLU A 37 5.51 3.12 4.11
CA GLU A 37 6.32 1.96 4.52
C GLU A 37 7.69 1.95 3.83
N ALA A 38 7.77 2.36 2.55
CA ALA A 38 9.04 2.51 1.84
C ALA A 38 9.90 3.65 2.40
N LEU A 39 9.28 4.73 2.89
CA LEU A 39 9.99 5.84 3.52
C LEU A 39 10.58 5.43 4.87
N ALA A 40 9.86 4.63 5.66
CA ALA A 40 10.32 4.09 6.94
C ALA A 40 11.17 2.81 6.80
N ALA A 41 11.47 2.37 5.57
CA ALA A 41 12.24 1.16 5.33
C ALA A 41 13.69 1.36 5.83
N GLY A 42 14.04 0.65 6.91
CA GLY A 42 15.36 0.76 7.56
C GLY A 42 15.40 1.71 8.76
N GLU A 43 14.29 2.33 9.14
CA GLU A 43 14.19 3.18 10.35
C GLU A 43 13.83 2.40 11.62
N GLY A 44 13.69 1.07 11.53
CA GLY A 44 13.59 0.21 12.71
C GLY A 44 14.96 0.00 13.36
N THR A 45 15.03 0.07 14.69
CA THR A 45 16.23 -0.28 15.49
C THR A 45 16.47 -1.79 15.55
N ASN A 46 16.12 -2.50 14.47
CA ASN A 46 16.28 -3.94 14.37
C ASN A 46 17.77 -4.24 14.25
N MET A 47 18.38 -4.56 15.39
CA MET A 47 19.77 -4.96 15.47
C MET A 47 19.93 -6.32 14.76
N TYR A 48 20.30 -6.29 13.48
CA TYR A 48 20.57 -7.50 12.72
C TYR A 48 22.01 -7.98 12.96
N LYS A 49 22.18 -9.29 13.17
CA LYS A 49 23.48 -9.96 13.13
C LYS A 49 23.50 -10.97 11.98
N CYS A 50 24.48 -10.86 11.11
CA CYS A 50 24.64 -11.71 9.95
C CYS A 50 25.87 -12.63 10.14
N LEU A 51 25.70 -13.94 9.97
CA LEU A 51 26.72 -14.94 10.31
C LEU A 51 26.93 -15.97 9.19
N GLY A 52 28.22 -16.23 8.90
CA GLY A 52 28.68 -17.19 7.89
C GLY A 52 28.50 -16.70 6.45
N SER A 53 28.94 -17.51 5.49
CA SER A 53 28.64 -17.33 4.06
C SER A 53 27.55 -18.32 3.66
N GLY A 54 26.59 -17.86 2.85
CA GLY A 54 25.43 -18.67 2.46
C GLY A 54 24.66 -18.02 1.32
N SER A 55 23.34 -18.19 1.29
CA SER A 55 22.47 -17.65 0.25
C SER A 55 21.43 -16.64 0.76
N VAL A 56 21.40 -16.38 2.07
CA VAL A 56 20.46 -15.45 2.71
C VAL A 56 20.99 -14.03 2.60
N ASP A 57 20.16 -13.08 2.18
CA ASP A 57 20.54 -11.67 2.11
C ASP A 57 20.63 -11.05 3.51
N CYS A 58 21.80 -10.50 3.84
CA CYS A 58 21.98 -9.72 5.06
C CYS A 58 21.43 -8.29 4.89
N PRO A 59 20.45 -7.85 5.70
CA PRO A 59 19.80 -6.54 5.55
C PRO A 59 20.74 -5.33 5.73
N ILE A 60 21.83 -5.50 6.47
CA ILE A 60 22.76 -4.41 6.83
C ILE A 60 24.05 -4.38 6.00
N ALA A 61 24.46 -5.53 5.45
CA ALA A 61 25.77 -5.68 4.81
C ALA A 61 25.67 -5.98 3.30
N HIS A 62 24.44 -6.16 2.79
CA HIS A 62 24.18 -6.55 1.39
C HIS A 62 25.04 -7.74 0.91
N ALA A 63 25.38 -8.63 1.84
CA ALA A 63 26.20 -9.81 1.61
C ALA A 63 25.35 -11.06 1.83
N LYS A 64 25.73 -12.14 1.14
CA LYS A 64 25.06 -13.44 1.27
C LYS A 64 25.63 -14.23 2.45
N VAL A 65 24.79 -14.49 3.45
CA VAL A 65 25.15 -15.15 4.70
C VAL A 65 24.35 -16.42 4.94
N LYS A 66 24.75 -17.21 5.94
CA LYS A 66 24.06 -18.45 6.30
C LYS A 66 22.90 -18.20 7.27
N TYR A 67 23.06 -17.24 8.18
CA TYR A 67 22.07 -16.90 9.20
C TYR A 67 21.95 -15.39 9.38
N VAL A 68 20.72 -14.92 9.60
CA VAL A 68 20.41 -13.55 10.02
C VAL A 68 19.60 -13.64 11.31
N PHE A 69 20.05 -12.96 12.35
CA PHE A 69 19.37 -12.84 13.63
C PHE A 69 18.90 -11.39 13.79
N GLY A 70 17.68 -11.18 14.28
CA GLY A 70 17.16 -9.85 14.62
C GLY A 70 16.57 -9.87 16.02
N GLY A 71 16.71 -8.76 16.75
CA GLY A 71 15.89 -8.53 17.94
C GLY A 71 14.45 -8.24 17.52
N TYR A 72 13.49 -8.77 18.27
CA TYR A 72 12.07 -8.43 18.14
C TYR A 72 11.61 -7.83 19.47
N SER A 73 11.01 -6.65 19.45
CA SER A 73 10.35 -6.05 20.61
C SER A 73 8.85 -6.28 20.52
N LEU A 74 8.22 -6.73 21.61
CA LEU A 74 6.77 -6.91 21.71
C LEU A 74 6.03 -5.62 22.11
N GLU A 75 6.75 -4.51 22.28
CA GLU A 75 6.24 -3.22 22.78
C GLU A 75 6.00 -2.18 21.67
N GLU A 76 5.83 -2.62 20.42
CA GLU A 76 5.31 -1.78 19.31
C GLU A 76 3.80 -1.94 19.14
#